data_AF-A0A6G3X9B2-F1
#
_entry.id   AF-A0A6G3X9B2-F1
#
_cell.length_a   1.000
_cell.length_b   1.000
_cell.length_c   1.000
_cell.angle_alpha   90.00
_cell.angle_beta   90.00
_cell.angle_gamma   90.00
#
_symmetry.space_group_name_H-M   'P 1'
#
loop_
_entity.id
_entity.type
_entity.pdbx_description
1 polymer ?
#
loop_
_entity_poly.entity_id
_entity_poly.type
_entity_poly.pdbx_seq_one_letter_code
_entity_poly.pdbx_strand_id
1 'polypeptide(L)'
;MSDRILFYGKAQGRGVVAEIDDGNHLGDVTVIPPGSFAKDWTAFTGLSGDRLLFYSASRAGGVVCSVDDDNNIADVTLIPDGSFATDWTEV
;
A
#
# COMPACT_ATOMS: atom_id res chain seq x y z
N MET A 1 -15.79 -2.48 12.63
CA MET A 1 -14.45 -2.71 12.05
C MET A 1 -13.98 -1.32 11.68
N SER A 2 -12.80 -0.90 12.15
CA SER A 2 -12.18 0.33 11.70
C SER A 2 -11.67 0.14 10.28
N ASP A 3 -11.85 1.13 9.42
CA ASP A 3 -11.23 1.14 8.11
C ASP A 3 -9.75 1.51 8.27
N ARG A 4 -8.90 1.11 7.33
CA ARG A 4 -7.48 1.46 7.32
C ARG A 4 -7.11 2.22 6.07
N ILE A 5 -6.16 3.13 6.23
CA ILE A 5 -5.61 3.91 5.12
C ILE A 5 -4.08 3.81 5.10
N LEU A 6 -3.52 3.70 3.90
CA LEU A 6 -2.10 3.82 3.65
C LEU A 6 -1.79 5.17 3.01
N PHE A 7 -0.87 5.92 3.62
CA PHE A 7 -0.21 7.05 2.99
C PHE A 7 1.16 6.61 2.46
N TYR A 8 1.46 6.95 1.20
CA TYR A 8 2.75 6.64 0.59
C TYR A 8 3.52 7.91 0.20
N GLY A 9 4.77 7.98 0.65
CA GLY A 9 5.70 9.07 0.35
C GLY A 9 6.79 8.66 -0.63
N LYS A 10 6.50 8.72 -1.93
CA LYS A 10 7.38 8.31 -3.04
C LYS A 10 8.83 8.78 -2.92
N ALA A 11 9.06 10.07 -2.67
CA ALA A 11 10.41 10.64 -2.65
C ALA A 11 11.35 9.98 -1.62
N GLN A 12 10.80 9.60 -0.47
CA GLN A 12 11.55 9.01 0.64
C GLN A 12 11.36 7.49 0.73
N GLY A 13 10.44 6.89 -0.02
CA GLY A 13 10.07 5.49 0.15
C GLY A 13 9.57 5.21 1.57
N ARG A 14 8.75 6.13 2.11
CA ARG A 14 8.17 6.05 3.46
C ARG A 14 6.66 5.88 3.37
N GLY A 15 6.00 5.58 4.48
CA GLY A 15 4.56 5.59 4.55
C GLY A 15 4.01 5.71 5.97
N VAL A 16 2.69 5.67 6.07
CA VAL A 16 1.94 5.59 7.31
C VAL A 16 0.74 4.69 7.08
N VAL A 17 0.50 3.74 7.97
CA VAL A 17 -0.79 3.07 8.09
C VAL A 17 -1.50 3.66 9.30
N ALA A 18 -2.79 3.94 9.15
CA ALA A 18 -3.61 4.48 10.22
C ALA A 18 -5.02 3.93 10.13
N GLU A 19 -5.68 3.83 11.27
CA GLU A 19 -7.11 3.53 11.35
C GLU A 19 -7.95 4.79 11.14
N ILE A 20 -9.11 4.62 10.52
CA ILE A 20 -10.17 5.60 10.38
C ILE A 20 -11.36 5.12 11.21
N ASP A 21 -11.72 5.91 12.22
CA ASP A 21 -12.88 5.61 13.07
C ASP A 21 -14.22 6.00 12.40
N ASP A 22 -15.34 5.59 13.00
CA ASP A 22 -16.70 5.90 12.52
C ASP A 22 -16.99 7.43 12.48
N GLY A 23 -16.18 8.23 13.16
CA GLY A 23 -16.23 9.69 13.16
C GLY A 23 -15.36 10.35 12.07
N ASN A 24 -14.68 9.58 11.24
CA ASN A 24 -13.68 10.02 10.25
C ASN A 24 -12.41 10.62 10.86
N HIS A 25 -11.99 10.18 12.05
CA HIS A 25 -10.72 10.59 12.64
C HIS A 25 -9.62 9.55 12.38
N LEU A 26 -8.40 10.04 12.19
CA LEU A 26 -7.20 9.21 12.13
C LEU A 26 -6.80 8.78 13.55
N GLY A 27 -6.63 7.48 13.74
CA GLY A 27 -6.14 6.85 14.96
C GLY A 27 -5.11 5.77 14.66
N ASP A 28 -4.58 5.17 15.73
CA ASP A 28 -3.68 4.02 15.69
C ASP A 28 -2.65 4.04 14.55
N VAL A 29 -1.68 4.95 14.69
CA VAL A 29 -0.80 5.35 13.59
C VAL A 29 0.53 4.60 13.67
N THR A 30 0.82 3.81 12.63
CA THR A 30 2.11 3.15 12.45
C THR A 30 2.90 3.80 11.33
N VAL A 31 4.09 4.32 11.69
CA VAL A 31 5.00 4.97 10.74
C VAL A 31 5.88 3.93 10.06
N ILE A 32 5.89 3.96 8.72
CA ILE A 32 6.80 3.17 7.89
C ILE A 32 7.99 4.08 7.52
N PRO A 33 9.21 3.79 8.02
CA PRO A 33 10.34 4.71 7.90
C PRO A 33 10.82 4.91 6.45
N PRO A 34 11.62 5.96 6.18
CA PRO A 34 12.25 6.15 4.88
C PRO A 34 13.07 4.93 4.43
N GLY A 35 12.96 4.59 3.15
CA GLY A 35 13.65 3.44 2.54
C GLY A 35 12.92 2.10 2.66
N SER A 36 11.78 2.03 3.35
CA SER A 36 10.98 0.80 3.47
C SER A 36 10.24 0.43 2.19
N PHE A 37 9.77 1.41 1.41
CA PHE A 37 9.09 1.17 0.15
C PHE A 37 9.98 1.45 -1.06
N ALA A 38 9.81 0.65 -2.12
CA ALA A 38 10.23 1.02 -3.46
C ALA A 38 9.60 2.37 -3.85
N LYS A 39 10.36 3.18 -4.60
CA LYS A 39 9.98 4.57 -4.94
C LYS A 39 9.25 4.69 -6.28
N ASP A 40 8.93 3.59 -6.92
CA ASP A 40 8.40 3.55 -8.29
C ASP A 40 6.93 3.10 -8.35
N TRP A 41 6.28 2.87 -7.21
CA TRP A 41 4.84 2.64 -7.17
C TRP A 41 4.09 3.83 -7.77
N THR A 42 3.17 3.53 -8.68
CA THR A 42 2.39 4.51 -9.44
C THR A 42 0.93 4.53 -9.03
N ALA A 43 0.40 3.42 -8.51
CA ALA A 43 -0.96 3.34 -8.00
C ALA A 43 -1.09 2.26 -6.91
N PHE A 44 -2.13 2.37 -6.09
CA PHE A 44 -2.44 1.47 -4.98
C PHE A 44 -3.95 1.34 -4.87
N THR A 45 -4.44 0.21 -4.37
CA THR A 45 -5.86 0.05 -4.07
C THR A 45 -6.11 -0.88 -2.89
N GLY A 46 -7.18 -0.60 -2.17
CA GLY A 46 -7.68 -1.45 -1.10
C GLY A 46 -8.43 -2.65 -1.65
N LEU A 47 -8.17 -3.82 -1.08
CA LEU A 47 -8.87 -5.06 -1.34
C LEU A 47 -9.62 -5.50 -0.08
N SER A 48 -10.50 -6.49 -0.21
CA SER A 48 -11.16 -7.08 0.95
C SER A 48 -10.18 -7.75 1.91
N GLY A 49 -10.48 -7.66 3.21
CA GLY A 49 -9.72 -8.31 4.29
C GLY A 49 -8.35 -7.68 4.51
N ASP A 50 -8.29 -6.36 4.64
CA ASP A 50 -7.07 -5.58 4.95
C ASP A 50 -5.92 -5.81 3.99
N ARG A 51 -6.25 -6.12 2.74
CA ARG A 51 -5.26 -6.35 1.69
C ARG A 51 -5.10 -5.12 0.82
N LEU A 52 -3.90 -4.97 0.26
CA LEU A 52 -3.54 -3.88 -0.63
C LEU A 52 -2.88 -4.44 -1.88
N LEU A 53 -3.21 -3.87 -3.04
CA LEU A 53 -2.46 -4.05 -4.27
C LEU A 53 -1.62 -2.80 -4.51
N PHE A 54 -0.33 -3.00 -4.79
CA PHE A 54 0.60 -1.97 -5.25
C PHE A 54 0.94 -2.25 -6.71
N TYR A 55 0.88 -1.22 -7.54
CA TYR A 55 1.20 -1.29 -8.97
C TYR A 55 2.35 -0.34 -9.33
N SER A 56 3.26 -0.81 -10.19
CA SER A 56 4.32 -0.01 -10.81
C SER A 56 4.21 -0.07 -12.33
N ALA A 57 3.90 1.07 -12.94
CA ALA A 57 3.87 1.22 -14.40
C ALA A 57 5.25 1.01 -15.05
N SER A 58 6.34 1.40 -14.37
CA SER A 58 7.69 1.20 -14.91
C SER A 58 8.13 -0.26 -14.93
N ARG A 59 7.60 -1.07 -14.02
CA ARG A 59 7.89 -2.51 -13.95
C ARG A 59 6.87 -3.38 -14.67
N ALA A 60 5.70 -2.84 -15.03
CA ALA A 60 4.56 -3.65 -15.46
C ALA A 60 4.25 -4.76 -14.43
N GLY A 61 4.38 -4.45 -13.14
CA GLY A 61 4.37 -5.42 -12.04
C GLY A 61 3.82 -4.83 -10.75
N GLY A 62 3.83 -5.62 -9.68
CA GLY A 62 3.13 -5.26 -8.46
C GLY A 62 3.49 -6.09 -7.22
N VAL A 63 2.86 -5.78 -6.10
CA VAL A 63 2.74 -6.69 -4.95
C VAL A 63 1.31 -6.68 -4.42
N VAL A 64 0.87 -7.81 -3.89
CA VAL A 64 -0.30 -7.88 -3.00
C VAL A 64 0.22 -8.15 -1.60
N CYS A 65 -0.28 -7.44 -0.60
CA CYS A 65 0.07 -7.64 0.80
C CYS A 65 -1.17 -7.51 1.68
N SER A 66 -1.04 -7.90 2.95
CA SER A 66 -1.99 -7.63 4.02
C SER A 66 -1.46 -6.53 4.94
N VAL A 67 -2.36 -5.96 5.74
CA VAL A 67 -2.04 -5.15 6.91
C VAL A 67 -2.47 -5.96 8.15
N ASP A 68 -1.53 -6.31 9.01
CA ASP A 68 -1.83 -7.05 10.25
C ASP A 68 -2.45 -6.15 11.33
N ASP A 69 -3.01 -6.73 12.39
CA ASP A 69 -3.71 -5.99 13.45
C ASP A 69 -2.88 -4.87 14.09
N ASP A 70 -1.55 -4.95 14.07
CA ASP A 70 -0.60 -3.94 14.59
C ASP A 70 -0.23 -2.85 13.55
N ASN A 71 -0.99 -2.77 12.45
CA ASN A 71 -0.79 -1.86 11.31
C ASN A 71 0.53 -2.07 10.55
N ASN A 72 1.11 -3.28 10.59
CA ASN A 72 2.29 -3.62 9.80
C ASN A 72 1.89 -4.22 8.45
N ILE A 73 2.72 -3.98 7.43
CA ILE A 73 2.59 -4.68 6.15
C ILE A 73 3.07 -6.12 6.30
N ALA A 74 2.23 -7.08 5.92
CA ALA A 74 2.47 -8.52 6.02
C ALA A 74 2.11 -9.26 4.73
N ASP A 75 2.37 -10.58 4.69
CA ASP A 75 2.00 -11.51 3.62
C ASP A 75 2.28 -11.02 2.18
N VAL A 76 3.44 -10.42 1.98
CA VAL A 76 3.81 -9.80 0.70
C VAL A 76 4.02 -10.87 -0.37
N THR A 77 3.20 -10.81 -1.42
CA THR A 77 3.29 -11.65 -2.60
C THR A 77 3.66 -10.81 -3.82
N LEU A 78 4.73 -11.18 -4.51
CA LEU A 78 5.20 -10.51 -5.72
C LEU A 78 4.31 -10.84 -6.92
N ILE A 79 3.96 -9.81 -7.68
CA ILE A 79 3.47 -9.95 -9.05
C ILE A 79 4.66 -9.64 -9.98
N PRO A 80 5.15 -10.62 -10.76
CA PRO A 80 6.35 -10.44 -11.58
C PRO A 80 6.29 -9.26 -12.53
N ASP A 81 7.45 -8.66 -12.81
CA ASP A 81 7.58 -7.59 -13.81
C ASP A 81 7.12 -8.09 -15.20
N GLY A 82 6.41 -7.24 -15.93
CA GLY A 82 5.80 -7.58 -17.23
C GLY A 82 4.45 -8.31 -17.15
N SER A 83 3.88 -8.52 -15.95
CA SER A 83 2.57 -9.17 -15.79
C SER A 83 1.38 -8.27 -16.16
N PHE A 84 1.55 -6.95 -16.12
CA PHE A 84 0.49 -5.97 -16.42
C PHE A 84 0.83 -5.10 -17.63
N ALA A 85 -0.19 -4.47 -18.22
CA ALA A 85 0.03 -3.31 -19.09
C ALA A 85 0.62 -2.12 -18.29
N THR A 86 1.23 -1.17 -18.99
CA THR A 86 1.98 -0.04 -18.40
C THR A 86 1.20 1.27 -18.37
N ASP A 87 -0.03 1.28 -18.88
CA ASP A 87 -0.87 2.46 -19.07
C ASP A 87 -2.03 2.56 -18.07
N TRP A 88 -2.03 1.71 -17.03
CA TRP A 88 -2.99 1.84 -15.94
C TRP A 88 -2.71 3.10 -15.12
N THR A 89 -3.72 3.95 -15.00
CA THR A 89 -3.65 5.20 -14.22
C THR A 89 -4.23 5.05 -12.81
N GLU A 90 -5.10 4.05 -12.62
CA GLU A 90 -5.87 3.77 -11.42
C GLU A 90 -6.02 2.25 -11.27
N VAL A 91 -6.09 1.75 -10.04
CA VAL A 91 -6.35 0.33 -9.69
C VAL A 91 -7.41 0.24 -8.61
#